data_AF-A0A9P3JXX1-F1
#
_entry.id   AF-A0A9P3JXX1-F1
#
_cell.length_a   1.000
_cell.length_b   1.000
_cell.length_c   1.000
_cell.angle_alpha   90.00
_cell.angle_beta   90.00
_cell.angle_gamma   90.00
#
_symmetry.space_group_name_H-M   'P 1'
#
loop_
_entity.id
_entity.type
_entity.pdbx_description
1 polymer ?
#
loop_
_entity_poly.entity_id
_entity_poly.type
_entity_poly.pdbx_seq_one_letter_code
_entity_poly.pdbx_strand_id
1 'polypeptide(L)'
;MTSDSFLSACFNSKADIISLDVSHYVPSRPSPAAIKAVMQAGRVFEFSYGPVLSDRSLLAPLLQGIKEVSEVTRGKCLILSCGATAARQLKRPADVAALLSLAGLTRHQIRVILTVTPKKLLARAESRRQQNQQQRPCVVIHPSMSSAASQAAIPQSPPDTALLSSLFSSLTFLRPPGYSSLSAPAAAAAVAAAAAAATSASAPQLARGAGDAVTTDDTAPDSMSALKQKH
;
A
#
# COMPACT_ATOMS: atom_id res chain seq x y z
N MET A 1 26.16 8.12 -0.57
CA MET A 1 25.95 8.34 0.87
C MET A 1 27.25 7.98 1.59
N THR A 2 27.83 8.84 2.42
CA THR A 2 29.03 8.51 3.20
C THR A 2 28.67 7.68 4.43
N SER A 3 29.59 6.87 4.96
CA SER A 3 29.34 5.98 6.10
C SER A 3 28.76 6.71 7.32
N ASP A 4 29.26 7.90 7.64
CA ASP A 4 28.80 8.69 8.79
C ASP A 4 27.39 9.23 8.59
N SER A 5 27.07 9.67 7.38
CA SER A 5 25.72 10.11 7.03
C SER A 5 24.71 8.96 7.11
N PHE A 6 25.14 7.74 6.76
CA PHE A 6 24.33 6.53 6.88
C PHE A 6 24.04 6.17 8.34
N LEU A 7 25.05 6.15 9.20
CA LEU A 7 24.85 5.88 10.63
C LEU A 7 23.98 6.96 11.28
N SER A 8 24.23 8.23 10.98
CA SER A 8 23.38 9.33 11.45
C SER A 8 21.93 9.18 10.99
N ALA A 9 21.70 8.75 9.74
CA ALA A 9 20.35 8.46 9.25
C ALA A 9 19.69 7.31 10.04
N CYS A 10 20.44 6.25 10.36
CA CYS A 10 19.91 5.10 11.09
C CYS A 10 19.57 5.44 12.55
N PHE A 11 20.39 6.21 13.24
CA PHE A 11 20.19 6.49 14.67
C PHE A 11 19.37 7.77 14.90
N ASN A 12 19.73 8.87 14.23
CA ASN A 12 19.28 10.21 14.62
C ASN A 12 18.18 10.80 13.72
N SER A 13 17.90 10.23 12.54
CA SER A 13 16.91 10.83 11.64
C SER A 13 15.47 10.69 12.13
N LYS A 14 14.61 11.65 11.78
CA LYS A 14 13.15 11.54 11.97
C LYS A 14 12.44 10.98 10.73
N ALA A 15 13.19 10.53 9.73
CA ALA A 15 12.64 9.99 8.51
C ALA A 15 12.04 8.60 8.75
N ASP A 16 10.95 8.28 8.06
CA ASP A 16 10.37 6.93 8.10
C ASP A 16 11.08 5.96 7.17
N ILE A 17 11.58 6.46 6.05
CA ILE A 17 12.17 5.67 4.98
C ILE A 17 13.62 6.10 4.82
N ILE A 18 14.52 5.12 4.84
CA ILE A 18 15.94 5.29 4.55
C ILE A 18 16.19 4.62 3.19
N SER A 19 16.34 5.44 2.16
CA SER A 19 16.60 5.00 0.79
C SER A 19 18.04 4.58 0.59
N LEU A 20 18.23 3.37 0.06
CA LEU A 20 19.52 2.79 -0.29
C LEU A 20 19.56 2.62 -1.81
N ASP A 21 20.24 3.55 -2.49
CA ASP A 21 20.48 3.46 -3.92
C ASP A 21 21.72 2.64 -4.22
N VAL A 22 21.55 1.53 -4.94
CA VAL A 22 22.60 0.62 -5.39
C VAL A 22 23.55 1.24 -6.42
N SER A 23 23.10 2.24 -7.17
CA SER A 23 23.89 2.91 -8.22
C SER A 23 25.03 3.74 -7.66
N HIS A 24 24.82 4.30 -6.46
CA HIS A 24 25.77 5.16 -5.75
C HIS A 24 26.19 4.55 -4.42
N TYR A 25 26.00 3.23 -4.28
CA TYR A 25 26.25 2.51 -3.04
C TYR A 25 27.75 2.35 -2.82
N VAL A 26 28.28 3.16 -1.91
CA VAL A 26 29.65 3.04 -1.38
C VAL A 26 29.59 2.12 -0.16
N PRO A 27 30.50 1.13 -0.03
CA PRO A 27 30.32 0.00 0.88
C PRO A 27 30.54 0.40 2.34
N SER A 28 29.47 0.79 3.02
CA SER A 28 29.30 0.45 4.44
C SER A 28 28.10 -0.46 4.50
N ARG A 29 28.34 -1.78 4.55
CA ARG A 29 27.24 -2.72 4.80
C ARG A 29 26.51 -2.30 6.08
N PRO A 30 25.17 -2.22 6.05
CA PRO A 30 24.42 -1.78 7.21
C PRO A 30 24.75 -2.72 8.37
N SER A 31 25.36 -2.18 9.42
CA SER A 31 25.71 -3.01 10.57
C SER A 31 24.43 -3.63 11.15
N PRO A 32 24.47 -4.89 11.64
CA PRO A 32 23.28 -5.50 12.23
C PRO A 32 22.68 -4.66 13.38
N ALA A 33 23.53 -3.90 14.09
CA ALA A 33 23.10 -2.94 15.10
C ALA A 33 22.29 -1.77 14.50
N ALA A 34 22.76 -1.18 13.41
CA ALA A 34 22.05 -0.11 12.70
C ALA A 34 20.69 -0.60 12.17
N ILE A 35 20.64 -1.81 11.59
CA ILE A 35 19.39 -2.41 11.09
C ILE A 35 18.38 -2.59 12.22
N LYS A 36 18.83 -3.13 13.37
CA LYS A 36 17.98 -3.31 14.56
C LYS A 36 17.48 -1.98 15.12
N ALA A 37 18.33 -0.95 15.14
CA ALA A 37 17.94 0.38 15.61
C ALA A 37 16.84 1.00 14.71
N VAL A 38 16.98 0.89 13.39
CA VAL A 38 15.96 1.34 12.42
C VAL A 38 14.65 0.59 12.63
N MET A 39 14.72 -0.73 12.83
CA MET A 39 13.55 -1.57 13.10
C MET A 39 12.87 -1.21 14.43
N GLN A 40 13.63 -0.97 15.50
CA GLN A 40 13.10 -0.54 16.81
C GLN A 40 12.45 0.84 16.74
N ALA A 41 13.02 1.75 15.95
CA ALA A 41 12.43 3.07 15.69
C ALA A 41 11.16 3.01 14.83
N GLY A 42 10.83 1.85 14.24
CA GLY A 42 9.70 1.66 13.33
C GLY A 42 9.88 2.35 11.99
N ARG A 43 11.12 2.55 11.56
CA ARG A 43 11.51 3.05 10.23
C ARG A 43 11.65 1.86 9.27
N VAL A 44 11.89 2.11 7.99
CA VAL A 44 12.12 1.08 6.98
C VAL A 44 13.29 1.43 6.06
N PHE A 45 13.92 0.40 5.50
CA PHE A 45 14.83 0.53 4.37
C PHE A 45 14.07 0.44 3.06
N GLU A 46 14.43 1.32 2.13
CA GLU A 46 13.93 1.28 0.76
C GLU A 46 15.08 0.95 -0.19
N PHE A 47 14.84 -0.03 -1.05
CA PHE A 47 15.74 -0.33 -2.16
C PHE A 47 15.05 0.04 -3.47
N SER A 48 15.76 0.72 -4.36
CA SER A 48 15.27 1.03 -5.69
C SER A 48 15.77 0.01 -6.70
N TYR A 49 14.86 -0.66 -7.43
CA TYR A 49 15.23 -1.57 -8.52
C TYR A 49 15.35 -0.88 -9.89
N GLY A 50 14.88 0.37 -10.02
CA GLY A 50 14.89 1.11 -11.29
C GLY A 50 16.26 1.15 -11.99
N PRO A 51 17.37 1.37 -11.27
CA PRO A 51 18.70 1.37 -11.85
C PRO A 51 19.10 0.03 -12.48
N VAL A 52 18.65 -1.09 -11.89
CA VAL A 52 18.95 -2.45 -12.37
C VAL A 52 18.37 -2.71 -13.76
N LEU A 53 17.32 -1.99 -14.14
CA LEU A 53 16.72 -2.09 -15.47
C LEU A 53 17.55 -1.38 -16.55
N SER A 54 18.47 -0.49 -16.16
CA SER A 54 19.41 0.17 -17.08
C SER A 54 20.76 -0.52 -17.06
N ASP A 55 21.24 -0.92 -15.88
CA ASP A 55 22.50 -1.65 -15.72
C ASP A 55 22.29 -2.90 -14.87
N ARG A 56 22.44 -4.07 -15.51
CA ARG A 56 22.31 -5.37 -14.85
C ARG A 56 23.43 -5.67 -13.86
N SER A 57 24.56 -4.97 -13.94
CA SER A 57 25.66 -5.13 -12.98
C SER A 57 25.20 -4.82 -11.54
N LEU A 58 24.21 -3.94 -11.39
CA LEU A 58 23.62 -3.52 -10.12
C LEU A 58 22.67 -4.56 -9.52
N LEU A 59 22.30 -5.63 -10.26
CA LEU A 59 21.39 -6.66 -9.75
C LEU A 59 22.01 -7.41 -8.57
N ALA A 60 23.26 -7.85 -8.67
CA ALA A 60 23.91 -8.61 -7.60
C ALA A 60 24.06 -7.79 -6.30
N PRO A 61 24.56 -6.53 -6.33
CA PRO A 61 24.56 -5.65 -5.17
C PRO A 61 23.17 -5.42 -4.56
N LEU A 62 22.14 -5.25 -5.40
CA LEU A 62 20.76 -5.10 -4.94
C LEU A 62 20.26 -6.33 -4.18
N LEU A 63 20.40 -7.51 -4.78
CA LEU A 63 19.96 -8.76 -4.17
C LEU A 63 20.72 -9.03 -2.86
N GLN A 64 22.02 -8.74 -2.84
CA GLN A 64 22.84 -8.88 -1.64
C GLN A 64 22.41 -7.94 -0.52
N GLY A 65 22.16 -6.65 -0.83
CA GLY A 65 21.69 -5.68 0.16
C GLY A 65 20.30 -6.04 0.72
N ILE A 66 19.38 -6.48 -0.15
CA ILE A 66 18.07 -6.97 0.27
C ILE A 66 18.22 -8.18 1.19
N LYS A 67 19.08 -9.15 0.82
CA LYS A 67 19.34 -10.35 1.60
C LYS A 67 19.87 -9.99 3.00
N GLU A 68 20.90 -9.16 3.09
CA GLU A 68 21.52 -8.73 4.36
C GLU A 68 20.50 -8.09 5.32
N VAL A 69 19.67 -7.18 4.81
CA VAL A 69 18.62 -6.55 5.64
C VAL A 69 17.54 -7.57 6.00
N SER A 70 17.13 -8.42 5.06
CA SER A 70 16.07 -9.40 5.28
C SER A 70 16.43 -10.49 6.28
N GLU A 71 17.70 -10.89 6.34
CA GLU A 71 18.19 -11.90 7.29
C GLU A 71 18.10 -11.40 8.73
N VAL A 72 18.49 -10.15 8.97
CA VAL A 72 18.47 -9.53 10.30
C VAL A 72 17.03 -9.21 10.73
N THR A 73 16.19 -8.71 9.81
CA THR A 73 14.81 -8.27 10.10
C THR A 73 13.77 -9.37 9.96
N ARG A 74 14.16 -10.53 9.42
CA ARG A 74 13.26 -11.62 8.98
C ARG A 74 12.22 -11.16 7.94
N GLY A 75 12.60 -10.23 7.07
CA GLY A 75 11.74 -9.68 6.00
C GLY A 75 10.74 -8.63 6.48
N LYS A 76 11.01 -8.00 7.62
CA LYS A 76 10.32 -6.82 8.14
C LYS A 76 11.15 -5.57 7.79
N CYS A 77 10.61 -4.36 7.96
CA CYS A 77 11.42 -3.15 7.85
C CYS A 77 12.05 -2.90 6.45
N LEU A 78 11.49 -3.50 5.38
CA LEU A 78 11.99 -3.35 4.01
C LEU A 78 10.84 -3.06 3.05
N ILE A 79 11.08 -2.14 2.12
CA ILE A 79 10.23 -1.87 0.95
C ILE A 79 11.09 -1.86 -0.33
N LEU A 80 10.46 -2.21 -1.44
CA LEU A 80 11.08 -2.21 -2.76
C LEU A 80 10.34 -1.22 -3.65
N SER A 81 11.07 -0.27 -4.23
CA SER A 81 10.52 0.79 -5.07
C SER A 81 11.19 0.80 -6.44
N CYS A 82 10.57 1.46 -7.42
CA CYS A 82 11.11 1.54 -8.78
C CYS A 82 11.96 2.78 -9.04
N GLY A 83 11.86 3.84 -8.22
CA GLY A 83 12.49 5.14 -8.49
C GLY A 83 12.28 5.64 -9.93
N ALA A 84 11.17 5.28 -10.58
CA ALA A 84 11.03 5.38 -12.02
C ALA A 84 11.00 6.84 -12.51
N THR A 85 11.86 7.16 -13.47
CA THR A 85 11.82 8.40 -14.26
C THR A 85 11.19 8.17 -15.64
N ALA A 86 11.04 6.91 -16.05
CA ALA A 86 10.41 6.53 -17.32
C ALA A 86 9.41 5.37 -17.13
N ALA A 87 8.35 5.34 -17.95
CA ALA A 87 7.30 4.31 -17.89
C ALA A 87 7.84 2.88 -18.00
N ARG A 88 8.95 2.68 -18.74
CA ARG A 88 9.61 1.36 -18.90
C ARG A 88 10.12 0.75 -17.60
N GLN A 89 10.28 1.55 -16.55
CA GLN A 89 10.78 1.10 -15.25
C GLN A 89 9.67 0.58 -14.33
N LEU A 90 8.41 0.78 -14.70
CA LEU A 90 7.28 0.20 -13.97
C LEU A 90 7.20 -1.31 -14.25
N LYS A 91 7.08 -2.10 -13.18
CA LYS A 91 6.94 -3.55 -13.25
C LYS A 91 5.67 -4.00 -12.56
N ARG A 92 5.14 -5.14 -13.02
CA ARG A 92 3.96 -5.73 -12.36
C ARG A 92 4.37 -6.17 -10.96
N PRO A 93 3.46 -6.13 -9.97
CA PRO A 93 3.79 -6.60 -8.62
C PRO A 93 4.32 -8.04 -8.57
N ALA A 94 3.90 -8.89 -9.52
CA ALA A 94 4.41 -10.26 -9.67
C ALA A 94 5.89 -10.31 -10.10
N ASP A 95 6.32 -9.40 -10.97
CA ASP A 95 7.72 -9.32 -11.42
C ASP A 95 8.62 -8.84 -10.25
N VAL A 96 8.11 -7.87 -9.48
CA VAL A 96 8.78 -7.38 -8.27
C VAL A 96 8.86 -8.48 -7.22
N ALA A 97 7.83 -9.31 -7.08
CA ALA A 97 7.85 -10.49 -6.22
C ALA A 97 8.91 -11.51 -6.68
N ALA A 98 9.04 -11.74 -7.99
CA ALA A 98 10.08 -12.63 -8.52
C ALA A 98 11.49 -12.13 -8.21
N LEU A 99 11.75 -10.82 -8.30
CA LEU A 99 13.03 -10.22 -7.89
C LEU A 99 13.33 -10.46 -6.40
N LEU A 100 12.33 -10.32 -5.53
CA LEU A 100 12.50 -10.60 -4.10
C LEU A 100 12.71 -12.11 -3.84
N SER A 101 12.06 -12.99 -4.60
CA SER A 101 12.32 -14.44 -4.52
C SER A 101 13.77 -14.78 -4.88
N LEU A 102 14.38 -14.09 -5.86
CA LEU A 102 15.79 -14.27 -6.21
C LEU A 102 16.74 -13.87 -5.07
N ALA A 103 16.33 -12.93 -4.21
CA ALA A 103 17.08 -12.58 -2.99
C ALA A 103 16.88 -13.59 -1.84
N GLY A 104 16.12 -14.67 -2.04
CA GLY A 104 15.89 -15.73 -1.06
C GLY A 104 14.74 -15.47 -0.08
N LEU A 105 13.85 -14.51 -0.39
CA LEU A 105 12.69 -14.21 0.45
C LEU A 105 11.55 -15.21 0.24
N THR A 106 10.89 -15.57 1.34
CA THR A 106 9.69 -16.41 1.31
C THR A 106 8.46 -15.63 0.82
N ARG A 107 7.47 -16.34 0.28
CA ARG A 107 6.19 -15.73 -0.17
C ARG A 107 5.52 -14.87 0.92
N HIS A 108 5.59 -15.30 2.17
CA HIS A 108 5.07 -14.54 3.31
C HIS A 108 5.81 -13.21 3.48
N GLN A 109 7.15 -13.23 3.47
CA GLN A 109 7.98 -12.01 3.58
C GLN A 109 7.74 -11.07 2.40
N ILE A 110 7.65 -11.59 1.19
CA ILE A 110 7.35 -10.81 -0.02
C ILE A 110 6.01 -10.08 0.13
N ARG A 111 4.96 -10.77 0.58
CA ARG A 111 3.66 -10.15 0.85
C ARG A 111 3.79 -9.02 1.88
N VAL A 112 4.55 -9.24 2.96
CA VAL A 112 4.77 -8.21 3.99
C VAL A 112 5.43 -6.98 3.37
N ILE A 113 6.51 -7.16 2.62
CA ILE A 113 7.29 -6.10 1.97
C ILE A 113 6.44 -5.30 0.97
N LEU A 114 5.67 -5.98 0.12
CA LEU A 114 4.93 -5.31 -0.97
C LEU A 114 3.59 -4.73 -0.54
N THR A 115 2.97 -5.24 0.53
CA THR A 115 1.59 -4.85 0.89
C THR A 115 1.45 -4.35 2.32
N VAL A 116 1.99 -5.05 3.32
CA VAL A 116 1.74 -4.74 4.74
C VAL A 116 2.60 -3.58 5.20
N THR A 117 3.90 -3.61 4.89
CA THR A 117 4.85 -2.58 5.31
C THR A 117 4.50 -1.20 4.75
N PRO A 118 4.20 -1.03 3.44
CA PRO A 118 3.81 0.27 2.91
C PRO A 118 2.52 0.81 3.52
N LYS A 119 1.53 -0.06 3.79
CA LYS A 119 0.28 0.34 4.46
C LYS A 119 0.53 0.83 5.90
N LYS A 120 1.38 0.13 6.65
CA LYS A 120 1.76 0.53 8.02
C LYS A 120 2.52 1.85 8.03
N LEU A 121 3.40 2.07 7.05
CA LEU A 121 4.12 3.33 6.89
C LEU A 121 3.17 4.49 6.61
N LEU A 122 2.19 4.29 5.73
CA LEU A 122 1.21 5.32 5.42
C LEU A 122 0.39 5.70 6.66
N ALA A 123 -0.13 4.72 7.39
CA ALA A 123 -0.87 4.96 8.64
C ALA A 123 -0.02 5.73 9.67
N ARG A 124 1.26 5.35 9.83
CA ARG A 124 2.21 6.03 10.72
C ARG A 124 2.47 7.48 10.29
N ALA A 125 2.64 7.71 8.99
CA ALA A 125 2.84 9.05 8.43
C ALA A 125 1.61 9.93 8.63
N GLU A 126 0.40 9.39 8.45
CA GLU A 126 -0.87 10.07 8.74
C GLU A 126 -1.00 10.44 10.21
N SER A 127 -0.71 9.52 11.14
CA SER A 127 -0.75 9.82 12.58
C SER A 127 0.19 10.96 12.96
N ARG A 128 1.41 11.00 12.41
CA ARG A 128 2.33 12.12 12.67
C ARG A 128 1.85 13.42 12.05
N ARG A 129 1.23 13.37 10.87
CA ARG A 129 0.65 14.56 10.23
C ARG A 129 -0.45 15.15 11.11
N GLN A 130 -1.34 14.32 11.66
CA GLN A 130 -2.42 14.76 12.54
C GLN A 130 -1.88 15.34 13.85
N GLN A 131 -0.92 14.67 14.49
CA GLN A 131 -0.28 15.17 15.71
C GLN A 131 0.41 16.52 15.49
N ASN A 132 1.15 16.67 14.39
CA ASN A 132 1.80 17.93 14.05
C ASN A 132 0.80 19.02 13.66
N GLN A 133 -0.34 18.68 13.06
CA GLN A 133 -1.41 19.63 12.76
C GLN A 133 -2.09 20.14 14.05
N GLN A 134 -2.31 19.26 15.04
CA GLN A 134 -2.85 19.64 16.35
C GLN A 134 -1.88 20.50 17.16
N GLN A 135 -0.57 20.30 16.99
CA GLN A 135 0.47 21.10 17.64
C GLN A 135 0.75 22.44 16.93
N ARG A 136 0.17 22.69 15.76
CA ARG A 136 0.11 24.05 15.22
C ARG A 136 -0.99 24.78 15.97
N PRO A 137 -0.76 26.00 16.51
CA PRO A 137 -1.86 26.82 17.02
C PRO A 137 -2.81 27.07 15.86
N CYS A 138 -3.90 26.29 15.80
CA CYS A 138 -4.93 26.51 14.81
C CYS A 138 -5.70 27.74 15.27
N VAL A 139 -5.59 28.83 14.51
CA VAL A 139 -6.58 29.90 14.58
C VAL A 139 -7.84 29.32 13.98
N VAL A 140 -8.68 28.73 14.84
CA VAL A 140 -10.04 28.36 14.48
C VAL A 140 -10.81 29.66 14.37
N ILE A 141 -10.93 30.18 13.14
CA ILE A 141 -11.88 31.25 12.86
C ILE A 141 -13.26 30.61 12.98
N HIS A 142 -13.89 30.75 14.15
CA HIS A 142 -15.31 30.48 14.27
C HIS A 142 -16.04 31.42 13.29
N PRO A 143 -16.89 30.91 12.39
CA PRO A 143 -17.72 31.79 11.58
C PRO A 143 -18.61 32.56 12.56
N SER A 144 -18.33 33.86 12.69
CA SER A 144 -19.22 34.80 13.37
C SER A 144 -20.56 34.71 12.67
N MET A 145 -21.58 34.27 13.41
CA MET A 145 -22.96 34.35 12.94
C MET A 145 -23.33 35.82 12.79
N SER A 146 -23.16 36.35 11.58
CA SER A 146 -23.81 37.57 11.15
C SER A 146 -24.95 37.19 10.19
N SER A 147 -26.15 37.24 10.76
CA SER A 147 -27.42 37.33 10.06
C SER A 147 -27.43 38.55 9.14
N ALA A 148 -27.81 38.38 7.87
CA ALA A 148 -28.91 39.12 7.24
C ALA A 148 -29.09 38.68 5.78
N ALA A 149 -30.35 38.52 5.41
CA ALA A 149 -30.84 38.08 4.11
C ALA A 149 -30.43 39.00 2.95
N SER A 150 -30.17 38.39 1.78
CA SER A 150 -30.51 39.00 0.51
C SER A 150 -30.95 37.91 -0.45
N GLN A 151 -32.27 37.82 -0.64
CA GLN A 151 -32.86 37.11 -1.77
C GLN A 151 -32.48 37.86 -3.04
N ALA A 152 -31.88 37.17 -4.01
CA ALA A 152 -31.91 37.59 -5.39
C ALA A 152 -32.28 36.39 -6.26
N ALA A 153 -33.26 36.64 -7.12
CA ALA A 153 -34.07 35.69 -7.84
C ALA A 153 -33.32 34.79 -8.83
N ILE A 154 -33.94 33.65 -9.08
CA ILE A 154 -33.66 32.68 -10.14
C ILE A 154 -34.01 33.32 -11.50
N PRO A 155 -33.11 33.31 -12.50
CA PRO A 155 -33.52 33.25 -13.90
C PRO A 155 -33.43 31.80 -14.38
N GLN A 156 -34.57 31.18 -14.65
CA GLN A 156 -34.63 29.89 -15.34
C GLN A 156 -34.33 30.14 -16.83
N SER A 157 -33.27 29.53 -17.35
CA SER A 157 -33.07 29.32 -18.78
C SER A 157 -33.07 27.82 -19.10
N PRO A 158 -33.65 27.40 -20.24
CA PRO A 158 -33.86 25.99 -20.56
C PRO A 158 -32.55 25.25 -20.91
N PRO A 159 -32.48 23.92 -20.72
CA PRO A 159 -31.31 23.13 -21.09
C PRO A 159 -31.25 22.92 -22.62
N ASP A 160 -30.23 23.52 -23.25
CA ASP A 160 -29.84 23.24 -24.63
C ASP A 160 -29.39 21.78 -24.76
N THR A 161 -30.33 20.92 -25.17
CA THR A 161 -30.12 19.49 -25.47
C THR A 161 -29.44 19.25 -26.83
N ALA A 162 -28.98 20.30 -27.51
CA ALA A 162 -28.42 20.22 -28.87
C ALA A 162 -26.91 19.92 -28.94
N LEU A 163 -26.15 20.00 -27.84
CA LEU A 163 -24.70 19.72 -27.85
C LEU A 163 -24.32 18.25 -27.64
N LEU A 164 -25.23 17.43 -27.09
CA LEU A 164 -24.99 16.00 -26.87
C LEU A 164 -25.21 15.15 -28.14
N SER A 165 -26.03 15.61 -29.08
CA SER A 165 -26.24 14.94 -30.37
C SER A 165 -25.08 15.16 -31.34
N SER A 166 -24.41 16.33 -31.28
CA SER A 166 -23.27 16.64 -32.16
C SER A 166 -21.97 15.94 -31.78
N LEU A 167 -21.76 15.60 -30.50
CA LEU A 167 -20.58 14.84 -30.06
C LEU A 167 -20.68 13.35 -30.40
N PHE A 168 -21.89 12.79 -30.43
CA PHE A 168 -22.12 11.38 -30.74
C PHE A 168 -21.92 11.06 -32.24
N SER A 169 -22.11 12.05 -33.12
CA SER A 169 -21.89 11.90 -34.56
C SER A 169 -20.41 11.90 -34.97
N SER A 170 -19.48 12.33 -34.11
CA SER A 170 -18.03 12.37 -34.40
C SER A 170 -17.28 11.13 -33.92
N LEU A 171 -17.90 10.26 -33.11
CA LEU A 171 -17.31 9.02 -32.61
C LEU A 171 -17.55 7.80 -33.52
N THR A 172 -18.21 7.98 -34.67
CA THR A 172 -18.40 6.91 -35.67
C THR A 172 -17.23 6.76 -36.66
N PHE A 173 -16.15 7.55 -36.52
CA PHE A 173 -15.03 7.57 -37.48
C PHE A 173 -13.83 6.66 -37.10
N LEU A 174 -13.89 5.85 -36.04
CA LEU A 174 -12.90 4.79 -35.78
C LEU A 174 -13.54 3.39 -35.76
N ARG A 175 -14.31 3.07 -36.80
CA ARG A 175 -14.72 1.70 -37.13
C ARG A 175 -13.74 1.16 -38.19
N PRO A 176 -12.95 0.11 -37.91
CA PRO A 176 -12.11 -0.51 -38.94
C PRO A 176 -12.98 -1.15 -40.04
N PRO A 177 -12.61 -1.03 -41.33
CA PRO A 177 -13.36 -1.63 -42.42
C PRO A 177 -13.13 -3.14 -42.42
N GLY A 178 -14.20 -3.95 -42.33
CA GLY A 178 -14.04 -5.40 -42.46
C GLY A 178 -15.14 -6.34 -41.97
N TYR A 179 -16.31 -5.87 -41.52
CA TYR A 179 -17.39 -6.79 -41.15
C TYR A 179 -18.75 -6.29 -41.63
N SER A 180 -19.17 -6.84 -42.77
CA SER A 180 -20.54 -6.71 -43.28
C SER A 180 -21.43 -7.78 -42.65
N SER A 181 -22.67 -7.37 -42.40
CA SER A 181 -23.87 -8.16 -42.10
C SER A 181 -23.89 -9.00 -40.81
N LEU A 182 -24.48 -8.43 -39.75
CA LEU A 182 -25.52 -9.09 -38.94
C LEU A 182 -26.42 -8.01 -38.32
N SER A 183 -27.72 -8.18 -38.52
CA SER A 183 -28.81 -7.26 -38.21
C SER A 183 -28.92 -6.91 -36.72
N ALA A 184 -29.05 -5.61 -36.41
CA ALA A 184 -29.65 -5.13 -35.16
C ALA A 184 -31.15 -5.49 -35.17
N PRO A 185 -31.69 -6.25 -34.19
CA PRO A 185 -31.85 -5.73 -32.83
C PRO A 185 -31.72 -6.83 -31.75
N ALA A 186 -30.62 -6.84 -30.98
CA ALA A 186 -30.51 -7.69 -29.78
C ALA A 186 -29.60 -7.12 -28.68
N ALA A 187 -28.77 -6.11 -28.97
CA ALA A 187 -27.82 -5.57 -28.00
C ALA A 187 -28.35 -4.40 -27.14
N ALA A 188 -29.55 -3.87 -27.44
CA ALA A 188 -30.14 -2.77 -26.67
C ALA A 188 -30.94 -3.22 -25.43
N ALA A 189 -31.21 -4.53 -25.28
CA ALA A 189 -31.95 -5.07 -24.14
C ALA A 189 -31.07 -5.60 -22.98
N ALA A 190 -29.76 -5.76 -23.19
CA ALA A 190 -28.86 -6.37 -22.19
C ALA A 190 -28.13 -5.36 -21.29
N VAL A 191 -28.16 -4.06 -21.61
CA VAL A 191 -27.43 -3.02 -20.84
C VAL A 191 -28.35 -2.20 -19.92
N ALA A 192 -29.67 -2.25 -20.13
CA ALA A 192 -30.66 -1.62 -19.26
C ALA A 192 -31.08 -2.50 -18.05
N ALA A 193 -30.75 -3.80 -18.04
CA ALA A 193 -31.14 -4.74 -16.98
C ALA A 193 -30.13 -4.85 -15.82
N ALA A 194 -28.90 -4.32 -15.96
CA ALA A 194 -27.86 -4.44 -14.94
C ALA A 194 -27.81 -3.25 -13.94
N ALA A 195 -28.53 -2.16 -14.20
CA ALA A 195 -28.51 -0.94 -13.37
C ALA A 195 -29.72 -0.79 -12.43
N ALA A 196 -30.67 -1.75 -12.43
CA ALA A 196 -31.91 -1.67 -11.63
C ALA A 196 -32.05 -2.79 -10.57
N ALA A 197 -30.98 -3.54 -10.25
CA ALA A 197 -31.02 -4.68 -9.32
C ALA A 197 -30.13 -4.52 -8.07
N ALA A 198 -29.80 -3.28 -7.66
CA ALA A 198 -29.03 -3.01 -6.45
C ALA A 198 -29.77 -2.09 -5.45
N THR A 199 -31.10 -2.15 -5.42
CA THR A 199 -31.92 -1.39 -4.45
C THR A 199 -33.21 -2.12 -4.07
N SER A 200 -33.10 -3.32 -3.47
CA SER A 200 -34.08 -3.88 -2.50
C SER A 200 -33.82 -5.38 -2.27
N ALA A 201 -33.49 -5.78 -1.03
CA ALA A 201 -33.67 -7.09 -0.38
C ALA A 201 -32.50 -7.33 0.60
N SER A 202 -32.65 -7.02 1.89
CA SER A 202 -33.23 -7.88 2.94
C SER A 202 -32.44 -9.18 3.18
N ALA A 203 -31.94 -9.30 4.41
CA ALA A 203 -31.30 -10.48 4.99
C ALA A 203 -32.18 -11.75 4.91
N PRO A 204 -31.54 -12.93 5.04
CA PRO A 204 -32.17 -14.03 5.75
C PRO A 204 -31.31 -14.52 6.93
N GLN A 205 -31.98 -14.60 8.06
CA GLN A 205 -31.60 -15.30 9.28
C GLN A 205 -32.10 -16.73 9.16
N LEU A 206 -31.22 -17.73 9.28
CA LEU A 206 -31.63 -19.11 9.61
C LEU A 206 -30.60 -19.72 10.57
N ALA A 207 -31.15 -20.33 11.61
CA ALA A 207 -30.50 -20.77 12.82
C ALA A 207 -30.61 -22.30 12.97
N ARG A 208 -29.74 -22.86 13.84
CA ARG A 208 -29.82 -24.16 14.56
C ARG A 208 -29.72 -25.43 13.69
N GLY A 209 -29.11 -26.53 14.10
CA GLY A 209 -28.36 -27.02 15.28
C GLY A 209 -27.47 -28.20 14.77
N ALA A 210 -26.86 -29.13 15.51
CA ALA A 210 -26.75 -29.54 16.90
C ALA A 210 -25.87 -30.84 16.91
N GLY A 211 -25.21 -31.18 18.03
CA GLY A 211 -24.55 -32.49 18.31
C GLY A 211 -23.21 -32.72 17.61
N ASP A 212 -22.09 -33.15 18.20
CA ASP A 212 -21.78 -33.94 19.41
C ASP A 212 -20.42 -33.43 19.96
N ALA A 213 -20.15 -33.17 21.25
CA ALA A 213 -20.28 -33.93 22.49
C ALA A 213 -19.14 -34.96 22.73
N VAL A 214 -18.38 -34.72 23.82
CA VAL A 214 -17.71 -35.70 24.73
C VAL A 214 -16.33 -36.24 24.24
N THR A 215 -15.22 -36.28 25.00
CA THR A 215 -14.95 -36.57 26.43
C THR A 215 -13.81 -35.72 27.05
N THR A 216 -13.90 -35.59 28.38
CA THR A 216 -12.97 -35.11 29.41
C THR A 216 -11.80 -36.06 29.74
N ASP A 217 -10.69 -35.50 30.22
CA ASP A 217 -9.81 -35.96 31.35
C ASP A 217 -8.61 -34.98 31.38
N ASP A 218 -8.46 -34.06 32.33
CA ASP A 218 -8.19 -34.15 33.78
C ASP A 218 -6.87 -34.87 34.15
N THR A 219 -6.22 -34.33 35.19
CA THR A 219 -5.02 -34.79 35.92
C THR A 219 -3.75 -33.95 35.72
N ALA A 220 -3.65 -32.89 36.51
CA ALA A 220 -2.39 -32.46 37.13
C ALA A 220 -1.92 -33.54 38.14
N PRO A 221 -0.62 -33.59 38.46
CA PRO A 221 -0.32 -33.38 39.87
C PRO A 221 0.87 -32.46 40.14
N ASP A 222 0.71 -31.75 41.25
CA ASP A 222 1.74 -31.10 42.07
C ASP A 222 2.97 -31.98 42.31
N SER A 223 4.15 -31.36 42.29
CA SER A 223 5.31 -31.81 43.05
C SER A 223 6.26 -30.64 43.31
N MET A 224 6.25 -30.21 44.57
CA MET A 224 7.24 -29.38 45.24
C MET A 224 8.69 -29.78 44.90
N SER A 225 9.61 -28.80 44.82
CA SER A 225 10.65 -28.65 45.87
C SER A 225 11.73 -27.61 45.56
N ALA A 226 12.04 -26.87 46.62
CA ALA A 226 13.36 -26.41 47.07
C ALA A 226 14.00 -25.16 46.46
N LEU A 227 13.76 -24.07 47.20
CA LEU A 227 14.76 -23.08 47.63
C LEU A 227 16.22 -23.59 47.59
N LYS A 228 17.11 -22.76 47.05
CA LYS A 228 18.45 -22.54 47.62
C LYS A 228 18.93 -21.13 47.31
N GLN A 229 18.65 -20.22 48.24
CA GLN A 229 19.57 -19.14 48.59
C GLN A 229 20.81 -19.78 49.23
N LYS A 230 22.00 -19.33 48.83
CA LYS A 230 23.17 -19.29 49.72
C LYS A 230 24.20 -18.31 49.15
N HIS A 231 24.42 -17.27 49.96
CA HIS A 231 25.56 -16.35 50.08
C HIS A 231 26.17 -15.71 48.84
#